data_AF-A0A1A2DLZ0-F1
#
_entry.id   AF-A0A1A2DLZ0-F1
#
_cell.length_a   1.000
_cell.length_b   1.000
_cell.length_c   1.000
_cell.angle_alpha   90.00
_cell.angle_beta   90.00
_cell.angle_gamma   90.00
#
_symmetry.space_group_name_H-M   'P 1'
#
loop_
_entity.id
_entity.type
_entity.pdbx_description
1 polymer ?
#
loop_
_entity_poly.entity_id
_entity_poly.type
_entity_poly.pdbx_seq_one_letter_code
_entity_poly.pdbx_strand_id
1 'polypeptide(L)' 'MRERALAPADDPSAEAIATTGLFLIFTAIIAVAVSLSSWGASDAPLAAVAGAVAAISFTASLVCFGKQSAED' A
#
# COMPACT_ATOMS: atom_id res chain seq x y z
N MET A 1 -21.00 11.09 24.33
CA MET A 1 -20.69 11.08 22.88
C MET A 1 -19.19 10.86 22.82
N ARG A 2 -18.71 9.70 22.34
CA ARG A 2 -17.27 9.40 22.32
C ARG A 2 -16.59 10.48 21.47
N GLU A 3 -15.74 11.25 22.12
CA GLU A 3 -14.81 12.15 21.46
C GLU A 3 -14.03 11.26 20.48
N ARG A 4 -14.27 11.44 19.19
CA ARG A 4 -13.33 10.96 18.19
C ARG A 4 -12.11 11.82 18.41
N ALA A 5 -11.19 11.37 19.25
CA ALA A 5 -9.83 11.86 19.25
C ALA A 5 -9.40 11.77 17.80
N LEU A 6 -9.33 12.92 17.13
CA LEU A 6 -8.55 13.03 15.91
C LEU A 6 -7.18 12.49 16.33
N ALA A 7 -6.74 11.42 15.68
CA ALA A 7 -5.42 10.83 15.92
C ALA A 7 -4.39 11.95 16.02
N PRO A 8 -3.42 11.89 16.96
CA PRO A 8 -2.54 13.01 17.28
C PRO A 8 -2.00 13.67 16.01
N ALA A 9 -2.53 14.85 15.68
CA ALA A 9 -2.08 15.67 14.54
C ALA A 9 -0.73 16.37 14.82
N ASP A 10 -0.04 15.96 15.89
CA ASP A 10 1.20 16.56 16.37
C ASP A 10 2.46 15.92 15.76
N ASP A 11 2.34 14.76 15.10
CA ASP A 11 3.47 14.09 14.45
C ASP A 11 3.36 14.09 12.90
N PRO A 12 4.02 15.05 12.21
CA PRO A 12 3.99 15.13 10.76
C PRO A 12 4.62 13.91 10.07
N SER A 13 5.47 13.16 10.77
CA SER A 13 6.07 11.94 10.22
C SER A 13 5.07 10.78 10.22
N ALA A 14 4.22 10.66 11.25
CA ALA A 14 3.17 9.64 11.31
C ALA A 14 2.14 9.80 10.19
N GLU A 15 1.70 11.04 9.92
CA GLU A 15 0.76 11.32 8.82
C GLU A 15 1.37 11.03 7.44
N ALA A 16 2.65 11.37 7.25
CA ALA A 16 3.38 11.07 6.03
C ALA A 16 3.54 9.55 5.80
N ILE A 17 3.81 8.78 6.85
CA ILE A 17 3.90 7.32 6.79
C ILE A 17 2.53 6.71 6.42
N ALA A 18 1.43 7.21 7.02
CA ALA A 18 0.07 6.80 6.70
C ALA A 18 -0.25 6.98 5.22
N THR A 19 0.01 8.19 4.72
CA THR A 19 -0.26 8.58 3.33
C THR A 19 0.60 7.74 2.38
N THR A 20 1.87 7.52 2.73
CA THR A 20 2.75 6.64 1.95
C THR A 20 2.22 5.22 1.89
N GLY A 21 1.79 4.65 3.02
CA GLY A 21 1.15 3.34 3.08
C GLY A 21 -0.08 3.26 2.17
N LEU A 22 -0.92 4.30 2.17
CA LEU A 22 -2.09 4.40 1.31
C LEU A 22 -1.71 4.40 -0.18
N PHE A 23 -0.72 5.19 -0.60
CA PHE A 23 -0.24 5.20 -1.98
C PHE A 23 0.34 3.84 -2.40
N LEU A 24 1.06 3.16 -1.51
CA LEU A 24 1.65 1.86 -1.78
C LEU A 24 0.58 0.78 -1.98
N ILE A 25 -0.49 0.78 -1.16
CA ILE A 25 -1.57 -0.20 -1.34
C ILE A 25 -2.35 0.04 -2.64
N PHE A 26 -2.61 1.29 -3.01
CA PHE A 26 -3.21 1.61 -4.31
C PHE A 26 -2.34 1.15 -5.48
N THR A 27 -1.03 1.41 -5.39
CA THR A 27 -0.05 0.94 -6.38
C THR A 27 -0.08 -0.58 -6.51
N ALA A 28 -0.12 -1.29 -5.38
CA ALA A 28 -0.19 -2.75 -5.37
C ALA A 28 -1.45 -3.27 -6.08
N ILE A 29 -2.62 -2.68 -5.80
CA ILE A 29 -3.89 -3.05 -6.43
C ILE A 29 -3.83 -2.86 -7.96
N ILE A 30 -3.30 -1.73 -8.42
CA ILE A 30 -3.15 -1.46 -9.86
C ILE A 30 -2.19 -2.47 -10.49
N ALA A 31 -1.06 -2.76 -9.84
CA ALA A 31 -0.08 -3.72 -10.33
C ALA A 31 -0.66 -5.15 -10.41
N VAL A 32 -1.51 -5.56 -9.46
CA VAL A 32 -2.27 -6.83 -9.55
C VAL A 32 -3.18 -6.82 -10.78
N ALA A 33 -3.96 -5.76 -11.00
CA ALA A 33 -4.83 -5.66 -12.16
C ALA A 33 -4.05 -5.76 -13.48
N VAL A 34 -2.88 -5.12 -13.57
CA VAL A 34 -1.98 -5.23 -14.72
C VAL A 34 -1.46 -6.66 -14.88
N SER A 35 -1.01 -7.30 -13.80
CA SER A 35 -0.52 -8.68 -13.82
C SER A 35 -1.58 -9.66 -14.34
N LEU A 36 -2.82 -9.56 -13.84
CA LEU A 36 -3.95 -10.38 -14.27
C LEU A 36 -4.36 -10.09 -15.72
N SER A 37 -4.35 -8.82 -16.14
CA SER A 37 -4.62 -8.43 -17.53
C SER A 37 -3.58 -8.99 -18.50
N SER A 38 -2.31 -9.00 -18.09
CA SER A 38 -1.18 -9.49 -18.89
C SER A 38 -1.25 -10.99 -19.16
N TRP A 39 -1.86 -11.78 -18.27
CA TRP A 39 -2.17 -13.18 -18.54
C TRP A 39 -3.17 -13.35 -19.68
N GLY A 40 -4.18 -12.48 -19.78
CA GLY A 40 -5.10 -12.45 -20.91
C GLY A 40 -4.42 -12.12 -22.24
N ALA A 41 -3.34 -11.33 -22.21
CA ALA A 41 -2.55 -10.95 -23.38
C ALA A 41 -1.39 -11.93 -23.70
N SER A 42 -1.22 -13.02 -22.93
CA SER A 42 -0.09 -13.96 -23.03
C SER A 42 1.31 -13.34 -22.83
N ASP A 43 1.40 -12.16 -22.19
CA ASP A 43 2.68 -11.49 -21.93
C ASP A 43 3.18 -11.86 -20.52
N ALA A 44 3.83 -13.03 -20.44
CA ALA A 44 4.29 -13.60 -19.17
C ALA A 44 5.37 -12.76 -18.44
N PRO A 45 6.34 -12.13 -19.12
CA PRO A 45 7.34 -11.29 -18.46
C PRO A 45 6.71 -10.09 -17.75
N LEU A 46 5.81 -9.36 -18.42
CA LEU A 46 5.13 -8.22 -17.83
C LEU A 46 4.25 -8.65 -16.65
N ALA A 47 3.56 -9.79 -16.78
CA ALA A 47 2.75 -10.34 -15.70
C ALA A 47 3.57 -10.63 -14.45
N ALA A 48 4.75 -11.25 -14.61
CA ALA A 48 5.65 -11.59 -13.52
C ALA A 48 6.21 -10.34 -12.84
N VAL A 49 6.66 -9.34 -13.61
CA VAL A 49 7.18 -8.08 -13.06
C VAL A 49 6.08 -7.31 -12.32
N ALA A 50 4.88 -7.18 -12.91
CA ALA A 50 3.76 -6.51 -12.27
C ALA A 50 3.33 -7.22 -10.97
N GLY A 51 3.33 -8.56 -10.96
CA GLY A 51 3.08 -9.34 -9.76
C GLY A 51 4.14 -9.13 -8.66
N ALA A 52 5.42 -9.05 -9.04
CA ALA A 52 6.50 -8.74 -8.11
C ALA A 52 6.37 -7.33 -7.51
N VAL A 53 6.08 -6.33 -8.35
CA VAL A 53 5.81 -4.95 -7.91
C VAL A 53 4.64 -4.93 -6.93
N ALA A 54 3.55 -5.64 -7.25
CA ALA A 54 2.40 -5.73 -6.36
C ALA A 54 2.76 -6.29 -4.98
N ALA A 55 3.52 -7.40 -4.94
CA ALA A 55 3.93 -8.02 -3.68
C ALA A 55 4.82 -7.10 -2.83
N ILE A 56 5.78 -6.41 -3.46
CA ILE A 56 6.67 -5.48 -2.78
C ILE A 56 5.89 -4.27 -2.24
N SER A 57 5.07 -3.63 -3.07
CA SER A 57 4.25 -2.48 -2.66
C SER A 57 3.28 -2.84 -1.55
N PHE A 58 2.62 -4.01 -1.63
CA PHE A 58 1.74 -4.50 -0.58
C PHE A 58 2.50 -4.69 0.73
N THR A 59 3.63 -5.40 0.71
CA THR A 59 4.45 -5.64 1.90
C THR A 59 4.93 -4.33 2.53
N ALA A 60 5.40 -3.39 1.71
CA ALA A 60 5.81 -2.07 2.18
C ALA A 60 4.64 -1.28 2.80
N SER A 61 3.43 -1.38 2.24
CA SER A 61 2.24 -0.75 2.83
C SER A 61 1.91 -1.31 4.22
N LEU A 62 2.05 -2.64 4.41
CA LEU A 62 1.86 -3.27 5.73
C LEU A 62 2.88 -2.79 6.75
N VAL A 63 4.13 -2.54 6.34
CA VAL A 63 5.14 -1.96 7.23
C VAL A 63 4.76 -0.54 7.64
N CYS A 64 4.29 0.30 6.70
CA CYS A 64 3.81 1.65 7.01
C CYS A 64 2.64 1.65 7.99
N PHE A 65 1.61 0.83 7.72
CA PHE A 65 0.43 0.73 8.60
C PHE A 65 0.75 0.06 9.94
N GLY A 66 1.68 -0.90 9.96
CA GLY A 66 2.13 -1.56 11.17
C GLY A 66 2.89 -0.61 12.10
N LYS A 67 3.71 0.29 11.54
CA LYS A 67 4.34 1.36 12.32
C LYS A 67 3.29 2.28 12.95
N GLN A 68 2.32 2.74 12.16
CA GLN A 68 1.22 3.57 12.65
C GLN A 68 0.42 2.88 13.77
N SER A 69 0.12 1.59 13.62
CA SER A 69 -0.63 0.83 14.64
C SER A 69 0.13 0.61 15.94
N ALA A 70 1.46 0.74 15.94
CA ALA A 70 2.29 0.64 17.14
C ALA A 70 2.51 1.99 17.83
N GLU A 71 2.16 3.09 17.13
CA GLU A 71 2.25 4.47 17.61
C GLU A 71 0.90 4.95 18.19
N ASP A 72 -0.21 4.28 17.87
CA ASP A 72 -1.54 4.37 18.50
C ASP A 72 -1.62 3.64 19.86
#